data_AF-A0A523JTX8-F1
#
_entry.id   AF-A0A523JTX8-F1
#
_cell.length_a   1.000
_cell.length_b   1.000
_cell.length_c   1.000
_cell.angle_alpha   90.00
_cell.angle_beta   90.00
_cell.angle_gamma   90.00
#
_symmetry.space_group_name_H-M   'P 1'
#
loop_
_entity.id
_entity.type
_entity.pdbx_description
1 polymer ?
#
loop_
_entity_poly.entity_id
_entity_poly.type
_entity_poly.pdbx_seq_one_letter_code
_entity_poly.pdbx_strand_id
1 'polypeptide(L)'
;MEFFARSGNPAGQRTDCAIAGVYSNGDLPAATQAINKAANGLLDQLRKQGDLPTKAARCIWLPGIGDTAFRGLLLVGLGNKSKYDLPQYRKSLAAALKTLHGSGVRNAISYLGHHVESADEIYRWTRLGVETAVDASYEYRATKSGKSTPRRPGKIGFAISQGKHRRIADKGIRHGQCIAAGQSLARELGNLPANVCTP
;
A
#
# COMPACT_ATOMS: atom_id res chain seq x y z
N MET A 1 12.97 5.31 0.49
CA MET A 1 11.71 4.91 1.13
C MET A 1 12.01 3.67 1.96
N GLU A 2 11.63 3.67 3.23
CA GLU A 2 11.84 2.55 4.13
C GLU A 2 10.66 1.58 4.10
N PHE A 3 10.95 0.29 4.17
CA PHE A 3 9.94 -0.77 4.17
C PHE A 3 10.11 -1.68 5.38
N PHE A 4 9.00 -2.13 5.94
CA PHE A 4 9.00 -3.03 7.09
C PHE A 4 7.73 -3.89 7.07
N ALA A 5 7.80 -5.13 7.53
CA ALA A 5 6.58 -5.87 7.82
C ALA A 5 5.94 -5.34 9.12
N ARG A 6 4.70 -5.68 9.43
CA ARG A 6 4.08 -5.41 10.74
C ARG A 6 3.04 -6.49 11.05
N SER A 7 2.97 -6.94 12.29
CA SER A 7 1.94 -7.85 12.78
C SER A 7 1.27 -7.26 14.01
N GLY A 8 0.01 -7.64 14.25
CA GLY A 8 -0.77 -7.19 15.41
C GLY A 8 -2.08 -6.51 15.03
N ASN A 9 -2.79 -5.99 16.04
CA ASN A 9 -4.11 -5.38 15.84
C ASN A 9 -4.03 -4.19 14.86
N PRO A 10 -4.78 -4.22 13.74
CA PRO A 10 -4.83 -3.12 12.76
C PRO A 10 -5.22 -1.77 13.35
N ALA A 11 -6.18 -1.72 14.27
CA ALA A 11 -6.69 -0.47 14.84
C ALA A 11 -5.72 0.20 15.82
N GLY A 12 -4.84 -0.58 16.45
CA GLY A 12 -3.91 -0.09 17.47
C GLY A 12 -2.54 0.36 16.94
N GLN A 13 -2.32 0.31 15.61
CA GLN A 13 -1.03 0.71 15.04
C GLN A 13 -0.95 2.23 14.87
N ARG A 14 0.05 2.85 15.50
CA ARG A 14 0.37 4.26 15.31
C ARG A 14 1.01 4.49 13.95
N THR A 15 0.29 5.15 13.05
CA THR A 15 0.73 5.52 11.69
C THR A 15 -0.10 6.72 11.20
N ASP A 16 0.40 7.50 10.24
CA ASP A 16 -0.34 8.61 9.67
C ASP A 16 -1.49 8.10 8.80
N CYS A 17 -1.28 6.99 8.10
CA CYS A 17 -2.27 6.36 7.24
C CYS A 17 -2.33 4.83 7.44
N ALA A 18 -3.52 4.29 7.68
CA ALA A 18 -3.81 2.87 7.46
C ALA A 18 -4.42 2.71 6.05
N ILE A 19 -3.96 1.74 5.26
CA ILE A 19 -4.52 1.44 3.94
C ILE A 19 -5.29 0.13 4.05
N ALA A 20 -6.61 0.17 3.88
CA ALA A 20 -7.50 -0.98 4.06
C ALA A 20 -8.36 -1.22 2.80
N GLY A 21 -8.76 -2.47 2.59
CA GLY A 21 -9.48 -2.89 1.39
C GLY A 21 -10.99 -3.03 1.58
N VAL A 22 -11.75 -2.92 0.51
CA VAL A 22 -13.19 -3.26 0.43
C VAL A 22 -13.44 -4.07 -0.85
N TYR A 23 -14.17 -5.18 -0.77
CA TYR A 23 -14.53 -5.97 -1.95
C TYR A 23 -15.74 -5.38 -2.70
N SER A 24 -15.96 -5.83 -3.94
CA SER A 24 -16.99 -5.29 -4.83
C SER A 24 -18.42 -5.47 -4.33
N ASN A 25 -18.67 -6.49 -3.50
CA ASN A 25 -19.96 -6.74 -2.84
C ASN A 25 -20.13 -5.95 -1.53
N GLY A 26 -19.17 -5.09 -1.17
CA GLY A 26 -19.15 -4.34 0.09
C GLY A 26 -18.59 -5.13 1.27
N ASP A 27 -18.12 -6.36 1.07
CA ASP A 27 -17.49 -7.13 2.14
C ASP A 27 -16.18 -6.49 2.59
N LEU A 28 -15.99 -6.46 3.90
CA LEU A 28 -14.78 -5.97 4.54
C LEU A 28 -13.84 -7.15 4.81
N PRO A 29 -12.57 -7.13 4.35
CA PRO A 29 -11.53 -8.06 4.80
C PRO A 29 -11.35 -8.02 6.33
N ALA A 30 -10.79 -9.08 6.92
CA ALA A 30 -10.61 -9.21 8.37
C ALA A 30 -9.92 -8.00 9.02
N ALA A 31 -8.86 -7.46 8.39
CA ALA A 31 -8.19 -6.26 8.89
C ALA A 31 -9.08 -5.01 8.85
N THR A 32 -9.84 -4.83 7.77
CA THR A 32 -10.79 -3.73 7.62
C THR A 32 -11.96 -3.86 8.60
N GLN A 33 -12.42 -5.09 8.91
CA GLN A 33 -13.42 -5.33 9.93
C GLN A 33 -12.93 -4.95 11.33
N ALA A 34 -11.68 -5.28 11.67
CA ALA A 34 -11.07 -4.88 12.94
C ALA A 34 -11.00 -3.35 13.07
N ILE A 35 -10.65 -2.66 11.99
CA ILE A 35 -10.68 -1.19 11.93
C ILE A 35 -12.11 -0.66 12.10
N ASN A 36 -13.09 -1.25 11.40
CA ASN A 36 -14.49 -0.83 11.49
C ASN A 36 -15.05 -0.95 12.91
N LYS A 37 -14.69 -2.03 13.64
CA LYS A 37 -15.09 -2.20 15.04
C LYS A 37 -14.55 -1.08 15.93
N ALA A 38 -13.27 -0.71 15.77
CA ALA A 38 -12.67 0.41 16.51
C ALA A 38 -13.21 1.78 16.06
N ALA A 39 -13.76 1.86 14.84
CA ALA A 39 -14.42 3.04 14.30
C ALA A 39 -15.93 3.06 14.58
N ASN A 40 -16.42 2.31 15.58
CA ASN A 40 -17.84 2.25 15.98
C ASN A 40 -18.81 1.95 14.83
N GLY A 41 -18.40 1.12 13.86
CA GLY A 41 -19.25 0.71 12.74
C GLY A 41 -19.38 1.74 11.61
N LEU A 42 -18.53 2.77 11.57
CA LEU A 42 -18.56 3.80 10.52
C LEU A 42 -18.54 3.21 9.09
N LEU A 43 -17.75 2.17 8.84
CA LEU A 43 -17.67 1.57 7.50
C LEU A 43 -18.93 0.80 7.14
N ASP A 44 -19.63 0.24 8.12
CA ASP A 44 -20.95 -0.35 7.91
C ASP A 44 -22.02 0.69 7.60
N GLN A 45 -21.93 1.88 8.21
CA GLN A 45 -22.81 3.01 7.86
C GLN A 45 -22.57 3.47 6.42
N LEU A 46 -21.30 3.66 6.05
CA LEU A 46 -20.92 4.01 4.66
C LEU A 46 -21.35 2.91 3.66
N ARG A 47 -21.31 1.64 4.07
CA ARG A 47 -21.82 0.52 3.27
C ARG A 47 -23.31 0.65 2.99
N LYS A 48 -24.11 0.98 4.00
CA LYS A 48 -25.57 1.18 3.87
C LYS A 48 -25.91 2.39 3.00
N GLN A 49 -25.07 3.43 3.03
CA GLN A 49 -25.22 4.64 2.21
C GLN A 49 -24.76 4.44 0.75
N GLY A 50 -23.97 3.39 0.47
CA GLY A 50 -23.43 3.13 -0.86
C GLY A 50 -22.12 3.86 -1.17
N ASP A 51 -21.50 4.49 -0.18
CA ASP A 51 -20.31 5.34 -0.34
C ASP A 51 -18.97 4.59 -0.22
N LEU A 52 -19.01 3.26 -0.11
CA LEU A 52 -17.78 2.47 -0.08
C LEU A 52 -17.13 2.38 -1.47
N PRO A 53 -15.78 2.38 -1.56
CA PRO A 53 -15.09 2.25 -2.83
C PRO A 53 -15.11 0.78 -3.28
N THR A 54 -16.22 0.30 -3.84
CA THR A 54 -16.38 -1.11 -4.26
C THR A 54 -15.69 -1.43 -5.59
N LYS A 55 -15.49 -0.41 -6.46
CA LYS A 55 -14.78 -0.56 -7.73
C LYS A 55 -13.28 -0.73 -7.51
N ALA A 56 -12.68 -1.69 -8.22
CA ALA A 56 -11.24 -1.96 -8.14
C ALA A 56 -10.39 -0.68 -8.33
N ALA A 57 -9.43 -0.46 -7.43
CA ALA A 57 -8.52 0.69 -7.37
C ALA A 57 -9.17 2.06 -7.12
N ARG A 58 -10.48 2.13 -6.83
CA ARG A 58 -11.11 3.36 -6.30
C ARG A 58 -10.60 3.58 -4.88
N CYS A 59 -10.21 4.80 -4.56
CA CYS A 59 -9.70 5.15 -3.23
C CYS A 59 -10.58 6.23 -2.58
N ILE A 60 -10.81 6.13 -1.27
CA ILE A 60 -11.50 7.13 -0.46
C ILE A 60 -10.67 7.39 0.80
N TRP A 61 -10.40 8.66 1.07
CA TRP A 61 -9.67 9.10 2.27
C TRP A 61 -10.65 9.48 3.38
N LEU A 62 -10.45 8.91 4.56
CA LEU A 62 -11.23 9.19 5.76
C LEU A 62 -10.29 9.72 6.85
N PRO A 63 -10.29 11.04 7.15
CA PRO A 63 -9.50 11.59 8.23
C PRO A 63 -10.11 11.23 9.59
N GLY A 64 -9.28 10.86 10.58
CA GLY A 64 -9.65 10.76 12.00
C GLY A 64 -10.89 9.92 12.29
N ILE A 65 -10.75 8.59 12.30
CA ILE A 65 -11.90 7.67 12.48
C ILE A 65 -11.91 7.00 13.86
N GLY A 66 -12.94 7.29 14.66
CA GLY A 66 -13.21 6.67 15.96
C GLY A 66 -11.99 6.59 16.89
N ASP A 67 -11.89 5.49 17.65
CA ASP A 67 -10.81 5.25 18.61
C ASP A 67 -9.61 4.53 17.96
N THR A 68 -9.23 4.94 16.75
CA THR A 68 -8.07 4.35 16.06
C THR A 68 -6.78 5.11 16.37
N ALA A 69 -5.66 4.37 16.41
CA ALA A 69 -4.35 4.94 16.73
C ALA A 69 -3.68 5.66 15.55
N PHE A 70 -4.30 5.64 14.36
CA PHE A 70 -3.77 6.25 13.14
C PHE A 70 -4.52 7.53 12.76
N ARG A 71 -3.84 8.44 12.08
CA ARG A 71 -4.40 9.77 11.75
C ARG A 71 -5.48 9.73 10.65
N GLY A 72 -5.41 8.77 9.74
CA GLY A 72 -6.45 8.58 8.73
C GLY A 72 -6.44 7.21 8.09
N LEU A 73 -7.57 6.86 7.47
CA LEU A 73 -7.80 5.61 6.77
C LEU A 73 -7.95 5.88 5.28
N LEU A 74 -7.16 5.19 4.47
CA LEU A 74 -7.36 5.11 3.03
C LEU A 74 -8.06 3.80 2.70
N LEU A 75 -9.33 3.87 2.28
CA LEU A 75 -10.08 2.72 1.78
C LEU A 75 -9.80 2.53 0.30
N VAL A 76 -9.58 1.28 -0.11
CA VAL A 76 -9.26 0.91 -1.48
C VAL A 76 -10.20 -0.20 -1.94
N GLY A 77 -10.82 -0.02 -3.11
CA GLY A 77 -11.60 -1.07 -3.73
C GLY A 77 -10.71 -2.18 -4.27
N LEU A 78 -10.96 -3.41 -3.83
CA LEU A 78 -10.22 -4.60 -4.22
C LEU A 78 -10.84 -5.30 -5.44
N GLY A 79 -12.10 -5.00 -5.76
CA GLY A 79 -12.86 -5.73 -6.76
C GLY A 79 -13.42 -7.05 -6.22
N ASN A 80 -13.62 -8.04 -7.10
CA ASN A 80 -14.20 -9.33 -6.72
C ASN A 80 -13.22 -10.13 -5.85
N LYS A 81 -13.69 -10.58 -4.68
CA LYS A 81 -12.92 -11.37 -3.71
C LYS A 81 -12.29 -12.63 -4.32
N SER A 82 -13.01 -13.35 -5.18
CA SER A 82 -12.49 -14.59 -5.79
C SER A 82 -11.40 -14.36 -6.84
N LYS A 83 -11.28 -13.12 -7.35
CA LYS A 83 -10.29 -12.71 -8.35
C LYS A 83 -9.18 -11.84 -7.74
N TYR A 84 -9.14 -11.73 -6.41
CA TYR A 84 -8.16 -10.90 -5.73
C TYR A 84 -6.82 -11.64 -5.61
N ASP A 85 -5.95 -11.37 -6.57
CA ASP A 85 -4.64 -11.99 -6.74
C ASP A 85 -3.51 -10.95 -6.77
N LEU A 86 -2.29 -11.38 -7.12
CA LEU A 86 -1.11 -10.52 -7.19
C LEU A 86 -1.26 -9.33 -8.19
N PRO A 87 -1.73 -9.53 -9.44
CA PRO A 87 -2.08 -8.42 -10.34
C PRO A 87 -3.04 -7.39 -9.73
N GLN A 88 -4.12 -7.86 -9.10
CA GLN A 88 -5.15 -6.99 -8.53
C GLN A 88 -4.62 -6.26 -7.29
N TYR A 89 -3.81 -6.94 -6.49
CA TYR A 89 -3.06 -6.35 -5.38
C TYR A 89 -2.12 -5.24 -5.85
N ARG A 90 -1.29 -5.48 -6.89
CA ARG A 90 -0.40 -4.47 -7.49
C ARG A 90 -1.19 -3.25 -7.92
N LYS A 91 -2.31 -3.44 -8.64
CA LYS A 91 -3.17 -2.35 -9.12
C LYS A 91 -3.75 -1.53 -7.96
N SER A 92 -4.27 -2.21 -6.94
CA SER A 92 -4.90 -1.58 -5.77
C SER A 92 -3.88 -0.81 -4.94
N LEU A 93 -2.72 -1.41 -4.69
CA LEU A 93 -1.64 -0.76 -3.93
C LEU A 93 -1.06 0.44 -4.69
N ALA A 94 -0.83 0.32 -6.01
CA ALA A 94 -0.35 1.44 -6.81
C ALA A 94 -1.32 2.63 -6.77
N ALA A 95 -2.63 2.38 -6.84
CA ALA A 95 -3.64 3.42 -6.73
C ALA A 95 -3.61 4.09 -5.35
N ALA A 96 -3.55 3.30 -4.28
CA ALA A 96 -3.44 3.83 -2.92
C ALA A 96 -2.22 4.73 -2.74
N LEU A 97 -1.05 4.29 -3.19
CA LEU A 97 0.18 5.05 -3.04
C LEU A 97 0.16 6.35 -3.85
N LYS A 98 -0.40 6.31 -5.07
CA LYS A 98 -0.63 7.53 -5.85
C LYS A 98 -1.58 8.50 -5.15
N THR A 99 -2.63 8.03 -4.49
CA THR A 99 -3.52 8.88 -3.69
C THR A 99 -2.80 9.49 -2.47
N LEU A 100 -1.82 8.80 -1.90
CA LEU A 100 -0.99 9.32 -0.81
C LEU A 100 0.08 10.31 -1.27
N HIS A 101 0.34 10.44 -2.57
CA HIS A 101 1.24 11.46 -3.08
C HIS A 101 0.59 12.84 -2.91
N GLY A 102 1.31 13.78 -2.31
CA GLY A 102 0.81 15.13 -2.03
C GLY A 102 -0.06 15.27 -0.78
N SER A 103 -0.53 14.19 -0.16
CA SER A 103 -1.42 14.23 1.01
C SER A 103 -0.72 14.63 2.33
N GLY A 104 0.61 14.68 2.34
CA GLY A 104 1.41 15.00 3.52
C GLY A 104 1.57 13.85 4.52
N VAL A 105 1.10 12.64 4.19
CA VAL A 105 1.32 11.40 4.94
C VAL A 105 2.80 11.04 4.91
N ARG A 106 3.42 10.82 6.09
CA ARG A 106 4.85 10.50 6.22
C ARG A 106 5.08 9.01 6.35
N ASN A 107 4.16 8.29 7.01
CA ASN A 107 4.21 6.83 7.12
C ASN A 107 2.83 6.19 6.88
N ALA A 108 2.84 5.00 6.30
CA ALA A 108 1.61 4.26 6.01
C ALA A 108 1.78 2.76 6.30
N ILE A 109 0.71 2.07 6.68
CA ILE A 109 0.68 0.61 6.79
C ILE A 109 -0.40 0.05 5.87
N SER A 110 -0.01 -0.86 4.98
CA SER A 110 -0.91 -1.54 4.05
C SER A 110 -1.42 -2.86 4.63
N TYR A 111 -2.74 -2.97 4.70
CA TYR A 111 -3.46 -4.18 5.11
C TYR A 111 -4.05 -4.94 3.91
N LEU A 112 -3.78 -4.51 2.68
CA LEU A 112 -4.36 -5.11 1.46
C LEU A 112 -3.96 -6.60 1.30
N GLY A 113 -2.76 -6.97 1.73
CA GLY A 113 -2.25 -8.35 1.73
C GLY A 113 -2.48 -9.14 3.03
N HIS A 114 -3.21 -8.59 4.01
CA HIS A 114 -3.29 -9.19 5.35
C HIS A 114 -4.03 -10.55 5.38
N HIS A 115 -4.88 -10.84 4.41
CA HIS A 115 -5.65 -12.08 4.35
C HIS A 115 -4.81 -13.31 3.98
N VAL A 116 -3.56 -13.10 3.55
CA VAL A 116 -2.63 -14.16 3.16
C VAL A 116 -2.03 -14.80 4.42
N GLU A 117 -1.95 -16.13 4.43
CA GLU A 117 -1.46 -16.89 5.59
C GLU A 117 -0.25 -17.77 5.27
N SER A 118 -0.13 -18.28 4.04
CA SER A 118 0.96 -19.17 3.69
C SER A 118 2.29 -18.41 3.61
N ALA A 119 3.37 -19.08 4.01
CA ALA A 119 4.71 -18.51 3.97
C ALA A 119 5.13 -18.05 2.55
N ASP A 120 4.86 -18.87 1.52
CA ASP A 120 5.20 -18.55 0.13
C ASP A 120 4.46 -17.30 -0.35
N GLU A 121 3.15 -17.23 -0.11
CA GLU A 121 2.38 -16.08 -0.52
C GLU A 121 2.80 -14.82 0.26
N ILE A 122 3.03 -14.90 1.57
CA ILE A 122 3.54 -13.75 2.35
C ILE A 122 4.83 -13.20 1.73
N TYR A 123 5.76 -14.09 1.36
CA TYR A 123 6.98 -13.68 0.65
C TYR A 123 6.66 -12.97 -0.68
N ARG A 124 5.79 -13.56 -1.52
CA ARG A 124 5.44 -13.01 -2.84
C ARG A 124 4.71 -11.65 -2.74
N TRP A 125 3.76 -11.52 -1.82
CA TRP A 125 2.97 -10.31 -1.62
C TRP A 125 3.78 -9.16 -1.03
N THR A 126 4.67 -9.45 -0.09
CA THR A 126 5.55 -8.42 0.49
C THR A 126 6.60 -7.96 -0.50
N ARG A 127 7.20 -8.89 -1.26
CA ARG A 127 8.12 -8.56 -2.36
C ARG A 127 7.46 -7.69 -3.43
N LEU A 128 6.32 -8.14 -3.97
CA LEU A 128 5.56 -7.38 -4.96
C LEU A 128 5.06 -6.04 -4.40
N GLY A 129 4.74 -5.99 -3.11
CA GLY A 129 4.34 -4.76 -2.42
C GLY A 129 5.45 -3.69 -2.48
N VAL A 130 6.69 -4.09 -2.19
CA VAL A 130 7.85 -3.18 -2.29
C VAL A 130 8.10 -2.75 -3.72
N GLU A 131 8.14 -3.69 -4.66
CA GLU A 131 8.34 -3.39 -6.09
C GLU A 131 7.29 -2.37 -6.58
N THR A 132 6.01 -2.60 -6.23
CA THR A 132 4.90 -1.69 -6.56
C THR A 132 5.06 -0.33 -5.92
N ALA A 133 5.54 -0.27 -4.68
CA ALA A 133 5.68 0.99 -3.96
C ALA A 133 6.79 1.88 -4.52
N VAL A 134 7.92 1.26 -4.90
CA VAL A 134 9.01 1.96 -5.58
C VAL A 134 8.57 2.39 -6.98
N ASP A 135 7.92 1.50 -7.75
CA ASP A 135 7.41 1.80 -9.09
C ASP A 135 6.40 2.96 -9.09
N ALA A 136 5.43 2.93 -8.17
CA ALA A 136 4.45 4.00 -8.02
C ALA A 136 5.10 5.34 -7.65
N SER A 137 6.25 5.30 -6.98
CA SER A 137 7.02 6.47 -6.54
C SER A 137 8.04 6.95 -7.58
N TYR A 138 8.30 6.20 -8.64
CA TYR A 138 9.33 6.55 -9.62
C TYR A 138 8.93 7.80 -10.40
N GLU A 139 9.83 8.77 -10.47
CA GLU A 139 9.69 9.94 -11.31
C GLU A 139 11.06 10.34 -11.85
N TYR A 140 11.19 10.35 -13.18
CA TYR A 140 12.40 10.80 -13.84
C TYR A 140 12.51 12.32 -13.81
N ARG A 141 13.68 12.81 -13.39
CA ARG A 141 13.90 14.23 -13.08
C ARG A 141 15.26 14.76 -13.52
N ALA A 142 16.15 13.93 -14.04
CA ALA A 142 17.53 14.33 -14.37
C ALA A 142 17.56 15.52 -15.34
N THR A 143 16.63 15.57 -16.30
CA THR A 143 16.57 16.63 -17.35
C THR A 143 15.51 17.71 -17.12
N LYS A 144 14.79 17.70 -15.98
CA LYS A 144 13.79 18.74 -15.67
C LYS A 144 14.43 19.93 -14.96
N SER A 145 14.19 21.15 -15.46
CA SER A 145 14.46 22.40 -14.74
C SER A 145 13.35 22.66 -13.71
N GLY A 146 13.70 23.12 -12.49
CA GLY A 146 12.73 23.31 -11.39
C GLY A 146 12.40 22.02 -10.62
N LYS A 147 13.35 21.53 -9.83
CA LYS A 147 13.21 20.27 -9.06
C LYS A 147 12.41 20.49 -7.78
N SER A 148 11.08 20.31 -7.81
CA SER A 148 10.24 20.27 -6.60
C SER A 148 10.22 18.86 -6.01
N THR A 149 10.69 18.64 -4.77
CA THR A 149 10.69 17.31 -4.13
C THR A 149 9.26 16.83 -3.88
N PRO A 150 8.85 15.66 -4.41
CA PRO A 150 7.47 15.22 -4.30
C PRO A 150 7.20 14.78 -2.86
N ARG A 151 6.13 15.30 -2.26
CA ARG A 151 5.69 14.85 -0.94
C ARG A 151 5.08 13.45 -1.07
N ARG A 152 5.76 12.45 -0.51
CA ARG A 152 5.33 11.04 -0.50
C ARG A 152 5.68 10.39 0.84
N PRO A 153 5.01 9.30 1.23
CA PRO A 153 5.36 8.58 2.46
C PRO A 153 6.83 8.14 2.44
N GLY A 154 7.58 8.50 3.48
CA GLY A 154 8.97 8.09 3.66
C GLY A 154 9.10 6.62 4.08
N LYS A 155 8.06 6.08 4.73
CA LYS A 155 8.05 4.74 5.34
C LYS A 155 6.73 4.00 5.06
N ILE A 156 6.81 2.78 4.55
CA ILE A 156 5.64 1.94 4.23
C ILE A 156 5.75 0.59 4.91
N GLY A 157 4.73 0.24 5.69
CA GLY A 157 4.58 -1.03 6.35
C GLY A 157 3.69 -1.99 5.56
N PHE A 158 4.01 -3.28 5.57
CA PHE A 158 3.14 -4.34 5.06
C PHE A 158 2.63 -5.20 6.22
N ALA A 159 1.31 -5.21 6.42
CA ALA A 159 0.71 -5.98 7.49
C ALA A 159 0.65 -7.47 7.13
N ILE A 160 1.04 -8.32 8.08
CA ILE A 160 0.95 -9.77 8.00
C ILE A 160 0.02 -10.30 9.10
N SER A 161 -0.77 -11.32 8.78
CA SER A 161 -1.71 -11.96 9.70
C SER A 161 -1.00 -12.62 10.88
N GLN A 162 0.12 -13.31 10.61
CA GLN A 162 0.80 -14.15 11.59
C GLN A 162 2.23 -13.69 11.85
N GLY A 163 2.53 -13.34 13.11
CA GLY A 163 3.85 -12.87 13.54
C GLY A 163 4.97 -13.90 13.30
N LYS A 164 4.69 -15.20 13.32
CA LYS A 164 5.68 -16.26 13.06
C LYS A 164 6.31 -16.15 11.66
N HIS A 165 5.60 -15.58 10.68
CA HIS A 165 6.10 -15.41 9.31
C HIS A 165 6.82 -14.07 9.11
N ARG A 166 7.14 -13.35 10.18
CA ARG A 166 7.84 -12.07 10.13
C ARG A 166 9.14 -12.12 9.33
N ARG A 167 9.99 -13.12 9.60
CA ARG A 167 11.28 -13.29 8.90
C ARG A 167 11.10 -13.51 7.40
N ILE A 168 10.01 -14.17 7.01
CA ILE A 168 9.68 -14.46 5.60
C ILE A 168 9.22 -13.18 4.89
N ALA A 169 8.39 -12.38 5.56
CA ALA A 169 8.00 -11.06 5.09
C ALA A 169 9.20 -10.12 4.94
N ASP A 170 10.10 -10.08 5.93
CA ASP A 170 11.32 -9.26 5.85
C ASP A 170 12.26 -9.72 4.73
N LYS A 171 12.35 -11.04 4.46
CA LYS A 171 13.05 -11.58 3.28
C LYS A 171 12.42 -11.10 1.98
N GLY A 172 11.10 -11.15 1.86
CA GLY A 172 10.35 -10.65 0.70
C GLY A 172 10.60 -9.17 0.47
N ILE A 173 10.56 -8.38 1.54
CA ILE A 173 10.85 -6.94 1.51
C ILE A 173 12.27 -6.68 1.02
N ARG A 174 13.28 -7.34 1.61
CA ARG A 174 14.69 -7.16 1.22
C ARG A 174 14.91 -7.49 -0.25
N HIS A 175 14.36 -8.61 -0.72
CA HIS A 175 14.47 -8.99 -2.13
C HIS A 175 13.77 -7.99 -3.05
N GLY A 176 12.57 -7.54 -2.67
CA GLY A 176 11.83 -6.53 -3.42
C GLY A 176 12.58 -5.20 -3.51
N GLN A 177 13.28 -4.79 -2.46
CA GLN A 177 14.14 -3.59 -2.47
C GLN A 177 15.27 -3.73 -3.50
N CYS A 178 15.97 -4.88 -3.52
CA CYS A 178 17.04 -5.11 -4.49
C CYS A 178 16.52 -5.11 -5.93
N ILE A 179 15.41 -5.81 -6.20
CA ILE A 179 14.79 -5.88 -7.52
C ILE A 179 14.36 -4.47 -7.98
N ALA A 180 13.67 -3.74 -7.12
CA ALA A 180 13.19 -2.40 -7.42
C ALA A 180 14.34 -1.40 -7.64
N ALA A 181 15.45 -1.55 -6.93
CA ALA A 181 16.66 -0.74 -7.15
C ALA A 181 17.24 -0.99 -8.54
N GLY A 182 17.39 -2.26 -8.95
CA GLY A 182 17.84 -2.61 -10.30
C GLY A 182 16.90 -2.10 -11.40
N GLN A 183 15.59 -2.27 -11.22
CA GLN A 183 14.58 -1.74 -12.14
C GLN A 183 14.63 -0.21 -12.25
N SER A 184 14.82 0.49 -11.13
CA SER A 184 14.90 1.95 -11.10
C SER A 184 16.16 2.44 -11.82
N LEU A 185 17.31 1.79 -11.58
CA LEU A 185 18.56 2.13 -12.26
C LEU A 185 18.45 1.91 -13.78
N ALA A 186 17.93 0.76 -14.21
CA ALA A 186 17.74 0.47 -15.62
C ALA A 186 16.81 1.49 -16.31
N ARG A 187 15.73 1.89 -15.63
CA ARG A 187 14.83 2.95 -16.12
C ARG A 187 15.50 4.31 -16.16
N GLU A 188 16.33 4.64 -15.17
CA GLU A 188 17.04 5.91 -15.14
C GLU A 188 18.00 6.01 -16.33
N LEU A 189 18.82 4.98 -16.54
CA LEU A 189 19.75 4.91 -17.67
C LEU A 189 19.01 4.95 -19.01
N GLY A 190 17.91 4.21 -19.16
CA GLY A 190 17.11 4.22 -20.39
C GLY A 190 16.38 5.55 -20.66
N ASN A 191 16.10 6.34 -19.62
CA ASN A 191 15.45 7.65 -19.75
C ASN A 191 16.45 8.78 -20.05
N LEU A 192 17.74 8.59 -19.77
CA LEU A 192 18.77 9.57 -20.10
C LEU A 192 18.87 9.69 -21.63
N PRO A 193 18.94 10.93 -22.16
CA PRO A 193 19.08 11.13 -23.59
C PRO A 193 20.46 10.67 -24.08
N ALA A 194 20.56 10.37 -25.37
CA ALA A 194 21.76 9.82 -25.99
C ALA A 194 22.99 10.75 -25.90
N ASN A 195 22.81 12.05 -25.66
CA ASN A 195 23.90 12.99 -25.42
C ASN A 195 24.47 12.94 -23.98
N VAL A 196 23.82 12.20 -23.07
CA VAL A 196 24.26 12.02 -21.68
C VAL A 196 24.68 10.57 -21.40
N CYS A 197 23.88 9.59 -21.83
CA CYS A 197 24.16 8.17 -21.62
C CYS A 197 24.81 7.55 -22.88
N THR A 198 26.10 7.81 -23.06
CA THR A 198 26.94 7.20 -24.11
C THR A 198 27.75 6.02 -23.56
N PRO A 199 28.29 5.13 -24.42
CA PRO A 199 29.29 4.14 -24.02
C PRO A 199 30.51 4.78 -23.36
#